data_AF-X8CHL1-F1
#
_entry.id   AF-X8CHL1-F1
#
_cell.length_a   1.000
_cell.length_b   1.000
_cell.length_c   1.000
_cell.angle_alpha   90.00
_cell.angle_beta   90.00
_cell.angle_gamma   90.00
#
_symmetry.space_group_name_H-M   'P 1'
#
loop_
_entity.id
_entity.type
_entity.pdbx_description
1 polymer ?
#
loop_
_entity_poly.entity_id
_entity_poly.type
_entity_poly.pdbx_seq_one_letter_code
_entity_poly.pdbx_strand_id
1 'polypeptide(L)'
;MPTVAVILTGRLADGANGCRAVKRNGGRVLVQDPATAEASSMPAHAIATGCVDFVLPPDRLAAAVLALTTAPGGAELLTVPVPPWACLN
;
A
#
# COMPACT_ATOMS: atom_id res chain seq x y z
N MET A 1 -7.13 12.41 -10.04
CA MET A 1 -5.70 12.45 -9.70
C MET A 1 -5.31 11.11 -9.12
N PRO A 2 -4.10 10.58 -9.41
CA PRO A 2 -3.62 9.35 -8.81
C PRO A 2 -3.60 9.44 -7.29
N THR A 3 -4.08 8.41 -6.58
CA THR A 3 -4.06 8.34 -5.11
C THR A 3 -3.24 7.13 -4.66
N VAL A 4 -2.33 7.37 -3.71
CA VAL A 4 -1.51 6.34 -3.07
C VAL A 4 -1.82 6.38 -1.57
N ALA A 5 -2.27 5.27 -1.02
CA ALA A 5 -2.40 5.08 0.42
C ALA A 5 -1.20 4.30 0.93
N VAL A 6 -0.64 4.76 2.06
CA VAL A 6 0.45 4.06 2.76
C VAL A 6 -0.01 3.82 4.19
N ILE A 7 -0.13 2.55 4.58
CA ILE A 7 -0.48 2.16 5.95
C ILE A 7 0.80 1.77 6.68
N LEU A 8 1.11 2.48 7.75
CA LEU A 8 2.29 2.24 8.57
C LEU A 8 1.89 1.59 9.91
N THR A 9 2.89 1.32 10.75
CA THR A 9 2.71 0.92 12.15
C THR A 9 1.63 1.74 12.86
N GLY A 10 0.76 1.05 13.61
CA GLY A 10 -0.36 1.70 14.30
C GLY A 10 -1.27 0.72 15.05
N ARG A 11 -1.98 1.25 16.05
CA ARG A 11 -2.89 0.49 16.94
C ARG A 11 -4.37 0.51 16.52
N LEU A 12 -4.71 1.23 15.47
CA LEU A 12 -6.10 1.44 15.03
C LEU A 12 -6.46 0.52 13.85
N ALA A 13 -7.74 0.17 13.73
CA ALA A 13 -8.27 -0.62 12.63
C ALA A 13 -8.76 0.23 11.43
N ASP A 14 -8.62 1.56 11.51
CA ASP A 14 -9.17 2.52 10.55
C ASP A 14 -8.55 2.42 9.14
N GLY A 15 -7.30 1.95 9.04
CA GLY A 15 -6.58 1.75 7.79
C GLY A 15 -7.35 0.88 6.79
N ALA A 16 -8.15 -0.08 7.26
CA ALA A 16 -8.92 -0.98 6.41
C ALA A 16 -9.99 -0.27 5.54
N ASN A 17 -10.67 0.74 6.08
CA ASN A 17 -11.68 1.48 5.33
C ASN A 17 -11.05 2.42 4.31
N GLY A 18 -9.94 3.06 4.67
CA GLY A 18 -9.12 3.85 3.75
C GLY A 18 -8.62 3.03 2.57
N CYS A 19 -8.10 1.83 2.83
CA CYS A 19 -7.61 0.91 1.78
C CYS A 19 -8.70 0.61 0.74
N ARG A 20 -9.90 0.23 1.20
CA ARG A 20 -11.03 -0.05 0.30
C ARG A 20 -11.45 1.18 -0.50
N ALA A 21 -11.46 2.35 0.13
CA ALA A 21 -11.83 3.59 -0.55
C ALA A 21 -10.84 3.97 -1.65
N VAL A 22 -9.53 3.88 -1.37
CA VAL A 22 -8.48 4.14 -2.36
C VAL A 22 -8.58 3.14 -3.51
N LYS A 23 -8.77 1.85 -3.21
CA LYS A 23 -8.83 0.82 -4.23
C LYS A 23 -10.03 0.95 -5.15
N ARG A 24 -11.21 1.32 -4.61
CA ARG A 24 -12.42 1.61 -5.41
C ARG A 24 -12.23 2.77 -6.39
N ASN A 25 -11.33 3.70 -6.10
CA ASN A 25 -11.03 4.84 -6.97
C ASN A 25 -9.85 4.57 -7.93
N GLY A 26 -9.40 3.31 -8.05
CA GLY A 26 -8.26 2.94 -8.91
C GLY A 26 -6.91 3.41 -8.38
N GLY A 27 -6.83 3.77 -7.08
CA GLY A 27 -5.57 4.07 -6.42
C GLY A 27 -4.83 2.82 -5.97
N ARG A 28 -3.62 3.01 -5.44
CA ARG A 28 -2.82 1.91 -4.88
C ARG A 28 -2.64 2.01 -3.38
N VAL A 29 -2.52 0.85 -2.76
CA VAL A 29 -2.39 0.68 -1.31
C VAL A 29 -1.10 -0.06 -1.01
N LEU A 30 -0.19 0.62 -0.32
CA LEU A 30 1.03 0.04 0.22
C LEU A 30 0.90 -0.08 1.73
N VAL A 31 1.43 -1.15 2.30
CA VAL A 31 1.39 -1.43 3.74
C VAL A 31 2.78 -1.77 4.22
N GLN A 32 3.13 -1.27 5.42
CA GLN A 32 4.35 -1.66 6.10
C GLN A 32 4.28 -3.13 6.48
N ASP A 33 5.36 -3.86 6.23
CA ASP A 33 5.50 -5.23 6.70
C ASP A 33 5.25 -5.29 8.22
N PRO A 34 4.22 -6.05 8.69
CA PRO A 34 3.90 -6.19 10.10
C PRO A 34 5.09 -6.65 10.96
N ALA A 35 6.05 -7.39 10.39
CA ALA A 35 7.26 -7.83 11.09
C ALA A 35 8.23 -6.69 11.41
N THR A 36 8.14 -5.59 10.67
CA THR A 36 8.95 -4.37 10.88
C THR A 36 8.20 -3.28 11.66
N ALA A 37 6.93 -3.51 11.98
CA ALA A 37 6.07 -2.53 12.63
C ALA A 37 6.19 -2.62 14.16
N GLU A 38 6.34 -1.47 14.83
CA GLU A 38 6.27 -1.40 16.30
C GLU A 38 4.87 -1.79 16.84
N ALA A 39 3.82 -1.48 16.09
CA ALA A 39 2.45 -1.89 16.32
C ALA A 39 1.88 -2.49 15.03
N SER A 40 1.84 -3.82 14.97
CA SER A 40 1.48 -4.59 13.77
C SER A 40 -0.02 -4.66 13.48
N SER A 41 -0.88 -4.20 14.42
CA SER A 41 -2.33 -4.31 14.27
C SER A 41 -2.86 -3.58 13.04
N MET A 42 -2.53 -2.31 12.83
CA MET A 42 -3.06 -1.55 11.69
C MET A 42 -2.59 -2.13 10.33
N PRO A 43 -1.30 -2.47 10.13
CA PRO A 43 -0.87 -3.21 8.95
C PRO A 43 -1.59 -4.54 8.72
N ALA A 44 -1.73 -5.36 9.76
CA ALA A 44 -2.40 -6.66 9.66
C ALA A 44 -3.87 -6.51 9.25
N HIS A 45 -4.59 -5.52 9.80
CA HIS A 45 -5.98 -5.24 9.42
C HIS A 45 -6.09 -4.73 7.98
N ALA A 46 -5.13 -3.92 7.51
CA ALA A 46 -5.09 -3.47 6.12
C ALA A 46 -4.88 -4.66 5.16
N ILE A 47 -3.93 -5.55 5.45
CA ILE A 47 -3.66 -6.76 4.65
C ILE A 47 -4.91 -7.65 4.57
N ALA A 48 -5.59 -7.87 5.69
CA ALA A 48 -6.82 -8.67 5.76
C ALA A 48 -7.97 -8.13 4.88
N THR A 49 -7.90 -6.88 4.38
CA THR A 49 -8.91 -6.35 3.45
C THR A 49 -8.83 -6.92 2.04
N GLY A 50 -7.71 -7.54 1.66
CA GLY A 50 -7.44 -7.96 0.27
C GLY A 50 -7.29 -6.80 -0.72
N CYS A 51 -7.25 -5.56 -0.24
CA CYS A 51 -7.12 -4.35 -1.07
C CYS A 51 -5.67 -3.84 -1.15
N VAL A 52 -4.72 -4.57 -0.56
CA VAL A 52 -3.31 -4.20 -0.49
C VAL A 52 -2.59 -4.66 -1.74
N ASP A 53 -1.81 -3.74 -2.33
CA ASP A 53 -0.97 -4.02 -3.50
C ASP A 53 0.43 -4.49 -3.10
N PHE A 54 0.98 -3.90 -2.04
CA PHE A 54 2.35 -4.17 -1.60
C PHE A 54 2.46 -4.21 -0.08
N VAL A 55 3.20 -5.21 0.41
CA VAL A 55 3.66 -5.29 1.80
C VAL A 55 5.17 -5.18 1.79
N LEU A 56 5.72 -4.11 2.37
CA LEU A 56 7.14 -3.77 2.24
C LEU A 56 7.72 -3.24 3.56
N PRO A 57 9.02 -3.46 3.84
CA PRO A 57 9.70 -2.77 4.94
C PRO A 57 9.77 -1.24 4.68
N PRO A 58 9.96 -0.40 5.71
CA PRO A 58 9.91 1.06 5.60
C PRO A 58 10.82 1.64 4.51
N ASP A 59 12.05 1.15 4.39
CA ASP A 59 13.03 1.63 3.41
C ASP A 59 12.56 1.39 1.96
N ARG A 60 11.85 0.27 1.74
CA ARG A 60 11.30 -0.08 0.43
C ARG A 60 9.98 0.63 0.15
N LEU A 61 9.18 0.93 1.17
CA LEU A 61 7.98 1.76 1.03
C LEU A 61 8.31 3.15 0.50
N ALA A 62 9.34 3.80 1.06
CA ALA A 62 9.76 5.13 0.62
C ALA A 62 10.15 5.14 -0.87
N ALA A 63 10.97 4.15 -1.29
CA ALA A 63 11.36 4.00 -2.68
C ALA A 63 10.16 3.73 -3.61
N ALA A 64 9.21 2.90 -3.17
CA ALA A 64 8.01 2.58 -3.94
C ALA A 64 7.09 3.80 -4.12
N VAL A 65 6.89 4.60 -3.07
CA VAL A 65 6.11 5.85 -3.15
C VAL A 65 6.74 6.83 -4.12
N LEU A 66 8.07 7.01 -4.03
CA LEU A 66 8.79 7.89 -4.95
C LEU A 66 8.60 7.42 -6.40
N ALA A 67 8.85 6.13 -6.68
CA ALA A 67 8.68 5.58 -8.02
C ALA A 67 7.26 5.78 -8.59
N LEU A 68 6.22 5.57 -7.76
CA LEU A 68 4.82 5.73 -8.17
C LEU A 68 4.43 7.20 -8.42
N THR A 69 5.11 8.15 -7.81
CA THR A 69 4.76 9.59 -7.86
C THR A 69 5.64 10.39 -8.81
N THR A 70 6.88 9.95 -9.08
CA THR A 70 7.85 10.73 -9.87
C THR A 70 8.19 10.13 -11.22
N ALA A 71 7.83 8.88 -11.50
CA ALA A 71 8.07 8.30 -12.83
C ALA A 71 7.14 8.95 -13.87
N PRO A 72 7.63 9.29 -15.08
CA PRO A 72 6.76 9.56 -16.23
C PRO A 72 5.83 8.36 -16.44
N GLY A 73 4.51 8.56 -16.44
CA GLY A 73 3.53 7.46 -16.47
C GLY A 73 3.27 6.80 -15.10
N GLY A 74 3.77 7.35 -13.98
CA GLY A 74 3.51 6.83 -12.63
C GLY A 74 2.02 6.74 -12.28
N ALA A 75 1.20 7.66 -12.81
CA ALA A 75 -0.25 7.59 -12.72
C ALA A 75 -0.84 6.35 -13.42
N GLU A 76 -0.25 5.93 -14.54
CA GLU A 76 -0.62 4.72 -15.29
C GLU A 76 -0.15 3.47 -14.56
N LEU A 77 1.03 3.51 -13.93
CA LEU A 77 1.46 2.48 -12.99
C LEU A 77 0.45 2.28 -11.87
N LEU A 78 -0.31 3.30 -11.45
CA LEU A 78 -1.34 3.14 -10.42
C LEU A 78 -2.61 2.45 -10.96
N THR A 79 -2.92 2.59 -12.24
CA THR A 79 -4.11 1.98 -12.89
C THR A 79 -3.86 0.58 -13.43
N VAL A 80 -2.60 0.23 -13.73
CA VAL A 80 -2.23 -1.11 -14.19
C VAL A 80 -2.33 -2.10 -13.01
N PRO A 81 -2.84 -3.33 -13.20
CA PRO A 81 -2.80 -4.37 -12.17
C PRO A 81 -1.36 -4.64 -11.72
N VAL A 82 -1.17 -4.86 -10.43
CA VAL A 82 0.16 -5.19 -9.89
C VAL A 82 0.66 -6.47 -10.57
N PRO A 83 1.90 -6.49 -11.10
CA PRO A 83 2.46 -7.71 -11.65
C PRO A 83 2.53 -8.80 -10.58
N PRO A 84 2.33 -10.09 -10.93
CA PRO A 84 2.31 -11.19 -9.95
C PRO A 84 3.57 -11.29 -9.08
N TRP A 85 4.73 -10.89 -9.61
CA TRP A 85 6.01 -10.90 -8.89
C TRP A 85 6.13 -9.79 -7.83
N ALA A 86 5.28 -8.77 -7.93
CA ALA A 86 5.34 -7.58 -7.10
C ALA A 86 4.42 -7.69 -5.87
N CYS A 87 3.44 -8.60 -5.89
CA CYS A 87 2.78 -9.10 -4.70
C CYS A 87 3.76 -10.05 -3.99
N LEU A 88 4.30 -9.65 -2.84
CA LEU A 88 5.05 -10.58 -1.98
C LEU A 88 4.06 -11.58 -1.35
N ASN A 89 4.43 -12.87 -1.39
CA ASN A 89 3.69 -14.00 -0.82
C ASN A 89 3.31 -13.80 0.65
#